data_AF-A0A662T0L7-F1
#
_entry.id   AF-A0A662T0L7-F1
#
_cell.length_a   1.000
_cell.length_b   1.000
_cell.length_c   1.000
_cell.angle_alpha   90.00
_cell.angle_beta   90.00
_cell.angle_gamma   90.00
#
_symmetry.space_group_name_H-M   'P 1'
#
loop_
_entity.id
_entity.type
_entity.pdbx_description
1 polymer ?
#
loop_
_entity_poly.entity_id
_entity_poly.type
_entity_poly.pdbx_seq_one_letter_code
_entity_poly.pdbx_strand_id
1 'polypeptide(L)'
;MLKLLNLIIFQSNLRLPNGKIGRRVKVIQEIVDVDPITKELLVNKVFYRDPIADRLVFTGRSYYLEKIEEEKGIPLEKSLEEIENRRLVLEWLVKNDIRDYESVTKVIRKYYVDKNSILAKIKGKIYEEPSSSS
;
A
#
# COMPACT_ATOMS: atom_id res chain seq x y z
N MET A 1 -1.55 27.49 -1.47
CA MET A 1 -1.48 26.57 -2.64
C MET A 1 -0.95 25.17 -2.32
N LEU A 2 -0.48 24.86 -1.09
CA LEU A 2 -0.05 23.50 -0.69
C LEU A 2 -1.19 22.56 -0.23
N LYS A 3 -2.41 23.07 0.01
CA LYS A 3 -3.56 22.27 0.49
C LYS A 3 -4.12 21.24 -0.52
N LEU A 4 -3.63 21.23 -1.76
CA LEU A 4 -4.05 20.27 -2.80
C LEU A 4 -3.22 18.99 -2.82
N LEU A 5 -2.07 18.94 -2.13
CA LEU A 5 -1.24 17.75 -2.08
C LEU A 5 -1.67 16.88 -0.91
N ASN A 6 -1.96 15.60 -1.17
CA ASN A 6 -2.46 14.68 -0.14
C ASN A 6 -1.40 13.75 0.44
N LEU A 7 -0.47 13.29 -0.40
CA LEU A 7 0.51 12.26 -0.05
C LEU A 7 1.89 12.64 -0.59
N ILE A 8 2.93 12.45 0.22
CA ILE A 8 4.33 12.58 -0.16
C ILE A 8 5.04 11.25 0.09
N ILE A 9 5.73 10.75 -0.94
CA ILE A 9 6.55 9.54 -0.85
C ILE A 9 8.01 9.94 -1.00
N PHE A 10 8.80 9.73 0.06
CA PHE A 10 10.24 9.98 0.03
C PHE A 10 10.97 8.71 -0.36
N GLN A 11 11.72 8.77 -1.47
CA GLN A 11 12.49 7.66 -2.00
C GLN A 11 13.98 8.03 -2.06
N SER A 12 14.85 7.07 -1.79
CA SER A 12 16.30 7.26 -1.91
C SER A 12 17.01 5.98 -2.33
N ASN A 13 18.18 6.12 -2.94
CA ASN A 13 19.13 5.02 -3.12
C ASN A 13 19.94 4.89 -1.83
N LEU A 14 19.96 3.71 -1.23
CA LEU A 14 20.63 3.44 0.05
C LEU A 14 21.35 2.10 0.02
N ARG A 15 22.37 1.96 0.88
CA ARG A 15 23.08 0.69 1.05
C ARG A 15 22.20 -0.26 1.86
N LEU A 16 21.85 -1.39 1.26
CA LEU A 16 21.00 -2.42 1.83
C LEU A 16 21.80 -3.33 2.78
N PRO A 17 21.13 -4.13 3.64
CA PRO A 17 21.81 -5.10 4.51
C PRO A 17 22.69 -6.10 3.76
N ASN A 18 22.36 -6.41 2.49
CA ASN A 18 23.17 -7.27 1.61
C ASN A 18 24.41 -6.56 1.01
N GLY A 19 24.71 -5.33 1.44
CA GLY A 19 25.85 -4.54 0.99
C GLY A 19 25.69 -3.82 -0.35
N LYS A 20 24.65 -4.13 -1.14
CA LYS A 20 24.37 -3.51 -2.44
C LYS A 20 23.62 -2.18 -2.29
N ILE A 21 23.72 -1.32 -3.29
CA ILE A 21 22.89 -0.11 -3.38
C ILE A 21 21.52 -0.51 -3.95
N GLY A 22 20.45 -0.07 -3.30
CA GLY A 22 19.09 -0.28 -3.75
C GLY A 22 18.21 0.93 -3.51
N ARG A 23 17.23 1.13 -4.38
CA ARG A 23 16.19 2.15 -4.22
C ARG A 23 15.14 1.65 -3.24
N ARG A 24 14.81 2.49 -2.26
CA ARG A 24 13.77 2.21 -1.25
C ARG A 24 12.96 3.45 -0.94
N VAL A 25 11.69 3.25 -0.63
CA VAL A 25 10.86 4.24 0.05
C VAL A 25 11.35 4.34 1.50
N LYS A 26 11.64 5.56 1.98
CA LYS A 26 12.05 5.82 3.37
C LYS A 26 10.86 6.09 4.26
N VAL A 27 9.94 6.92 3.77
CA VAL A 27 8.76 7.36 4.52
C VAL A 27 7.66 7.77 3.56
N ILE A 28 6.42 7.44 3.92
CA ILE A 28 5.20 7.89 3.25
C ILE A 28 4.45 8.76 4.25
N GLN A 29 4.15 9.99 3.86
CA GLN A 29 3.51 10.99 4.72
C GLN A 29 2.28 11.55 4.04
N GLU A 30 1.19 11.63 4.80
CA GLU A 30 -0.04 12.32 4.42
C GLU A 30 0.06 13.77 4.87
N ILE A 31 -0.31 14.72 4.02
CA ILE A 31 -0.47 16.12 4.44
C ILE A 31 -1.86 16.28 5.03
N VAL A 32 -1.92 16.73 6.28
CA VAL A 32 -3.17 16.92 7.02
C VAL A 32 -3.64 18.37 6.87
N ASP A 33 -2.78 19.33 7.19
CA ASP A 33 -3.07 20.76 7.00
C ASP A 33 -1.77 21.58 6.94
N VAL A 34 -1.92 22.90 6.83
CA VAL A 34 -0.84 23.88 6.93
C VAL A 34 -1.15 24.79 8.11
N ASP A 35 -0.21 24.90 9.05
CA ASP A 35 -0.36 25.83 10.18
C ASP A 35 -0.55 27.26 9.65
N PRO A 36 -1.63 27.97 10.04
CA PRO A 36 -1.93 29.28 9.49
C PRO A 36 -0.95 30.37 9.94
N ILE A 37 -0.23 30.17 11.05
CA ILE A 37 0.71 31.11 11.66
C ILE A 37 2.12 30.82 11.15
N THR A 38 2.64 29.62 11.38
CA THR A 38 4.04 29.26 11.08
C THR A 38 4.25 28.92 9.60
N LYS A 39 3.17 28.62 8.86
CA LYS A 39 3.19 28.10 7.48
C LYS A 39 3.86 26.74 7.34
N GLU A 40 4.05 26.02 8.44
CA GLU A 40 4.59 24.65 8.43
C GLU A 40 3.53 23.63 8.01
N LEU A 41 3.98 22.54 7.38
CA LEU A 41 3.12 21.44 6.98
C LEU A 41 2.87 20.51 8.17
N LEU A 42 1.61 20.32 8.52
CA LEU A 42 1.18 19.27 9.44
C LEU A 42 1.05 17.97 8.64
N VAL A 43 1.87 16.99 8.99
CA VAL A 43 1.96 15.71 8.27
C VAL A 43 1.71 14.52 9.19
N ASN A 44 0.99 13.53 8.69
CA ASN A 44 0.84 12.22 9.32
C ASN A 44 1.80 11.23 8.65
N LYS A 45 2.71 10.64 9.43
CA LYS A 45 3.60 9.59 8.94
C LYS A 45 2.83 8.27 8.89
N VAL A 46 2.57 7.75 7.69
CA VAL A 46 1.77 6.52 7.50
C VAL A 46 2.65 5.28 7.43
N PHE A 47 3.75 5.37 6.69
CA PHE A 47 4.72 4.29 6.60
C PHE A 47 6.12 4.83 6.81
N TYR A 48 6.98 4.04 7.44
CA TYR A 48 8.42 4.30 7.52
C TYR A 48 9.22 3.03 7.29
N ARG A 49 10.47 3.16 6.87
CA ARG A 49 11.36 2.03 6.67
C ARG A 49 12.07 1.65 7.97
N ASP A 50 11.97 0.39 8.36
CA ASP A 50 12.88 -0.26 9.29
C ASP A 50 14.17 -0.65 8.53
N PRO A 51 15.32 -0.02 8.83
CA PRO A 51 16.55 -0.25 8.08
C PRO A 51 17.19 -1.61 8.37
N ILE A 52 16.92 -2.20 9.53
CA ILE A 52 17.50 -3.48 9.96
C ILE A 52 16.78 -4.61 9.24
N ALA A 53 15.44 -4.60 9.28
CA ALA A 53 14.62 -5.62 8.63
C ALA A 53 14.37 -5.36 7.12
N ASP A 54 14.86 -4.24 6.57
CA ASP A 54 14.60 -3.75 5.20
C ASP A 54 13.11 -3.81 4.78
N ARG A 55 12.21 -3.40 5.68
CA ARG A 55 10.76 -3.43 5.45
C ARG A 55 10.10 -2.09 5.71
N LEU A 56 8.96 -1.85 5.07
CA LEU A 56 8.07 -0.75 5.44
C LEU A 56 7.20 -1.18 6.62
N VAL A 57 7.09 -0.30 7.61
CA VAL A 57 6.26 -0.45 8.79
C VAL A 57 5.11 0.55 8.71
N PHE A 58 3.88 0.05 8.79
CA PHE A 58 2.69 0.86 8.91
C PHE A 58 2.58 1.41 10.33
N THR A 59 2.26 2.69 10.47
CA THR A 59 2.15 3.35 11.80
C THR A 59 0.81 3.08 12.48
N GLY A 60 -0.15 2.46 11.79
CA GLY A 60 -1.45 2.06 12.35
C GLY A 60 -2.60 3.00 12.05
N ARG A 61 -2.35 4.17 11.43
CA ARG A 61 -3.39 5.17 11.17
C ARG A 61 -3.18 5.91 9.85
N SER A 62 -4.26 6.11 9.11
CA SER A 62 -4.31 6.95 7.91
C SER A 62 -5.45 7.96 8.05
N TYR A 63 -5.10 9.25 8.02
CA TYR A 63 -6.06 10.35 8.07
C TYR A 63 -6.94 10.38 6.82
N TYR A 64 -6.41 9.96 5.67
CA TYR A 64 -7.18 9.93 4.44
C TYR A 64 -8.20 8.79 4.38
N LEU A 65 -7.93 7.65 5.04
CA LEU A 65 -8.96 6.61 5.16
C LEU A 65 -10.13 7.08 6.03
N GLU A 66 -9.84 7.72 7.16
CA GLU A 66 -10.86 8.35 8.03
C GLU A 66 -11.64 9.43 7.27
N LYS A 67 -10.97 10.26 6.48
CA LYS A 67 -11.64 11.27 5.65
C LYS A 67 -12.54 10.65 4.57
N ILE A 68 -12.11 9.56 3.93
CA ILE A 68 -12.95 8.85 2.95
C ILE A 68 -14.19 8.25 3.63
N GLU A 69 -14.04 7.74 4.85
CA GLU A 69 -15.16 7.28 5.67
C GLU A 69 -16.15 8.41 5.93
N GLU A 70 -15.69 9.57 6.40
CA GLU A 70 -16.54 10.74 6.65
C GLU A 70 -17.28 11.20 5.37
N GLU A 71 -16.58 11.28 4.24
CA GLU A 71 -17.14 11.76 2.98
C GLU A 71 -18.11 10.78 2.31
N LYS A 72 -17.89 9.46 2.47
CA LYS A 72 -18.66 8.41 1.77
C LYS A 72 -19.60 7.62 2.67
N GLY A 73 -19.54 7.81 3.98
CA GLY A 73 -20.27 7.01 4.97
C GLY A 73 -19.86 5.53 4.96
N ILE A 74 -18.63 5.21 4.54
CA ILE A 74 -18.11 3.84 4.48
C ILE A 74 -17.31 3.58 5.76
N PRO A 75 -17.67 2.61 6.60
CA PRO A 75 -16.94 2.32 7.84
C PRO A 75 -15.45 2.09 7.60
N LEU A 76 -14.59 2.56 8.51
CA LEU A 76 -13.13 2.36 8.42
C LEU A 76 -12.75 0.90 8.20
N GLU A 77 -13.44 -0.04 8.86
CA GLU A 77 -13.19 -1.48 8.72
C GLU A 77 -13.39 -1.96 7.28
N LYS A 78 -14.36 -1.40 6.55
CA LYS A 78 -14.61 -1.72 5.14
C LYS A 78 -13.51 -1.16 4.24
N SER A 79 -13.01 0.04 4.53
CA SER A 79 -11.87 0.62 3.82
C SER A 79 -10.58 -0.20 4.06
N LEU A 80 -10.36 -0.66 5.29
CA LEU A 80 -9.24 -1.54 5.63
C LEU A 80 -9.36 -2.92 4.98
N GLU A 81 -10.57 -3.50 4.94
CA GLU A 81 -10.85 -4.74 4.21
C GLU A 81 -10.53 -4.60 2.72
N GLU A 82 -10.85 -3.46 2.11
CA GLU A 82 -10.52 -3.18 0.71
C GLU A 82 -9.01 -3.04 0.48
N ILE A 83 -8.26 -2.39 1.39
CA ILE A 83 -6.80 -2.34 1.34
C ILE A 83 -6.21 -3.75 1.39
N GLU A 84 -6.71 -4.59 2.29
CA GLU A 84 -6.25 -5.95 2.46
C GLU A 84 -6.52 -6.80 1.20
N ASN A 85 -7.70 -6.67 0.61
CA ASN A 85 -8.02 -7.32 -0.66
C ASN A 85 -7.05 -6.90 -1.79
N ARG A 86 -6.72 -5.61 -1.89
CA ARG A 86 -5.73 -5.12 -2.87
C ARG A 86 -4.33 -5.62 -2.59
N ARG A 87 -3.92 -5.71 -1.31
CA ARG A 87 -2.65 -6.32 -0.89
C ARG A 87 -2.56 -7.76 -1.38
N LEU A 88 -3.59 -8.57 -1.16
CA LEU A 88 -3.65 -9.96 -1.61
C LEU A 88 -3.51 -10.10 -3.13
N VAL A 89 -4.11 -9.19 -3.91
CA VAL A 89 -3.98 -9.18 -5.37
C VAL A 89 -2.54 -8.91 -5.79
N LEU A 90 -1.88 -7.92 -5.19
CA LEU A 90 -0.48 -7.60 -5.50
C LEU A 90 0.46 -8.73 -5.09
N GLU A 91 0.23 -9.37 -3.94
CA GLU A 91 1.02 -10.51 -3.51
C GLU A 91 0.84 -11.72 -4.41
N TRP A 92 -0.39 -11.97 -4.88
CA TRP A 92 -0.65 -13.03 -5.84
C TRP A 92 0.09 -12.81 -7.15
N LEU A 93 0.15 -11.57 -7.65
CA LEU A 93 0.96 -11.23 -8.84
C LEU A 93 2.43 -11.56 -8.63
N VAL A 94 3.01 -11.18 -7.48
CA VAL A 94 4.40 -11.46 -7.13
C VAL A 94 4.66 -12.97 -7.04
N LYS A 95 3.79 -13.72 -6.35
CA LYS A 95 3.91 -15.18 -6.20
C LYS A 95 3.86 -15.93 -7.53
N ASN A 96 3.10 -15.42 -8.50
CA ASN A 96 2.95 -16.04 -9.83
C ASN A 96 3.94 -15.45 -10.86
N ASP A 97 4.94 -14.69 -10.42
CA ASP A 97 5.95 -14.04 -11.25
C ASP A 97 5.39 -13.12 -12.36
N ILE A 98 4.22 -12.53 -12.13
CA ILE A 98 3.59 -11.60 -13.08
C ILE A 98 4.15 -10.20 -12.84
N ARG A 99 5.11 -9.79 -13.66
CA ARG A 99 5.85 -8.52 -13.50
C ARG A 99 5.75 -7.56 -14.68
N ASP A 100 5.34 -8.05 -15.85
CA ASP A 100 5.22 -7.20 -17.03
C ASP A 100 4.03 -6.24 -16.91
N TYR A 101 4.19 -5.05 -17.46
CA TYR A 101 3.23 -3.96 -17.34
C TYR A 101 1.83 -4.33 -17.86
N GLU A 102 1.75 -5.06 -18.97
CA GLU A 102 0.49 -5.38 -19.63
C GLU A 102 -0.33 -6.38 -18.79
N SER A 103 0.31 -7.45 -18.33
CA SER A 103 -0.32 -8.48 -17.50
C SER A 103 -0.76 -7.91 -16.15
N VAL A 104 0.09 -7.12 -15.49
CA VAL A 104 -0.25 -6.44 -14.23
C VAL A 104 -1.47 -5.54 -14.44
N THR A 105 -1.45 -4.71 -15.48
CA THR A 105 -2.57 -3.81 -15.80
C THR A 105 -3.86 -4.56 -16.07
N LYS A 106 -3.80 -5.70 -16.78
CA LYS A 106 -4.96 -6.54 -17.06
C LYS A 106 -5.60 -7.08 -15.78
N VAL A 107 -4.80 -7.52 -14.81
CA VAL A 107 -5.30 -8.01 -13.51
C VAL A 107 -5.90 -6.88 -12.69
N ILE A 108 -5.24 -5.71 -12.62
CA ILE A 108 -5.76 -4.53 -11.90
C ILE A 108 -7.10 -4.09 -12.50
N ARG A 109 -7.20 -3.97 -13.83
CA ARG A 109 -8.46 -3.62 -14.51
C ARG A 109 -9.55 -4.64 -14.22
N LYS A 110 -9.23 -5.93 -14.25
CA LYS A 110 -10.21 -6.97 -13.93
C LYS A 110 -10.67 -6.91 -12.48
N TYR A 111 -9.80 -6.57 -11.52
CA TYR A 111 -10.19 -6.36 -10.12
C TYR A 111 -11.22 -5.22 -9.98
N TYR A 112 -11.07 -4.13 -10.73
CA TYR A 112 -12.06 -3.04 -10.73
C TYR A 112 -13.41 -3.41 -11.36
N VAL A 113 -13.42 -4.28 -12.38
CA VAL A 113 -14.65 -4.69 -13.08
C VAL A 113 -15.37 -5.82 -12.34
N ASP A 114 -14.63 -6.81 -11.84
CA ASP A 114 -15.16 -8.00 -11.18
C ASP A 114 -14.22 -8.44 -10.06
N LYS A 115 -14.30 -7.71 -8.94
CA LYS A 115 -13.54 -7.94 -7.71
C LYS A 115 -13.73 -9.36 -7.18
N ASN A 116 -14.97 -9.85 -7.14
CA ASN A 116 -15.31 -11.12 -6.50
C ASN A 116 -14.69 -12.31 -7.25
N SER A 117 -14.75 -12.33 -8.59
CA SER A 117 -14.13 -13.39 -9.40
C SER A 117 -12.62 -13.46 -9.22
N ILE A 118 -11.95 -12.30 -9.21
CA ILE A 118 -10.50 -12.23 -8.99
C ILE A 118 -10.12 -12.73 -7.59
N LEU A 119 -10.82 -12.25 -6.55
CA LEU A 119 -10.53 -12.67 -5.18
C LEU A 119 -10.81 -14.15 -4.95
N ALA A 120 -11.88 -14.69 -5.52
CA ALA A 120 -12.19 -16.13 -5.45
C ALA A 120 -11.07 -16.96 -6.09
N LYS A 121 -10.60 -16.56 -7.28
CA LYS A 121 -9.46 -17.21 -7.97
C LYS A 121 -8.18 -17.17 -7.14
N ILE A 122 -7.88 -16.02 -6.51
CA ILE A 122 -6.68 -15.83 -5.69
C ILE A 122 -6.76 -16.71 -4.43
N LYS A 123 -7.89 -16.65 -3.70
CA LYS A 123 -8.08 -17.40 -2.46
C LYS A 123 -8.12 -18.91 -2.70
N GLY A 124 -8.80 -19.38 -3.76
CA GLY A 124 -8.84 -20.80 -4.12
C GLY A 124 -7.44 -21.41 -4.29
N LYS A 125 -6.52 -20.68 -4.94
CA LYS A 125 -5.13 -21.10 -5.10
C LYS A 125 -4.28 -21.01 -3.83
N ILE A 126 -4.59 -20.08 -2.92
CA ILE A 126 -3.87 -19.97 -1.63
C ILE A 126 -4.19 -21.16 -0.72
N TYR A 127 -5.40 -21.72 -0.78
CA TYR A 127 -5.79 -22.89 0.01
C TYR A 127 -5.43 -24.24 -0.62
N GLU A 128 -4.94 -24.27 -1.87
CA GLU A 128 -4.37 -25.47 -2.50
C GLU A 128 -2.90 -25.71 -2.10
N GLU A 129 -2.20 -24.71 -1.52
CA GLU A 129 -0.79 -24.80 -1.09
C GLU A 129 -0.59 -24.93 0.45
N PRO A 130 -1.23 -25.90 1.15
CA PRO A 130 -0.60 -26.44 2.35
C PRO A 130 -0.68 -27.98 2.41
N SER A 131 0.03 -28.68 1.53
CA SER A 131 0.21 -30.15 1.65
C SER A 131 1.38 -30.73 0.84
N SER A 132 2.50 -30.03 0.71
CA SER A 132 3.76 -30.70 0.31
C SER A 132 5.02 -29.92 0.69
N SER A 133 5.45 -30.08 1.93
CA SER A 133 6.88 -30.18 2.27
C SER A 133 7.00 -30.96 3.57
N SER A 134 7.11 -32.28 3.44
CA SER A 134 7.83 -33.11 4.42
C SER A 134 9.33 -32.97 4.19
#